data_AF-A0A7C6KSZ1-F1
#
_entry.id   AF-A0A7C6KSZ1-F1
#
_cell.length_a   1.000
_cell.length_b   1.000
_cell.length_c   1.000
_cell.angle_alpha   90.00
_cell.angle_beta   90.00
_cell.angle_gamma   90.00
#
_symmetry.space_group_name_H-M   'P 1'
#
loop_
_entity.id
_entity.type
_entity.pdbx_description
1 polymer ?
#
loop_
_entity_poly.entity_id
_entity_poly.type
_entity_poly.pdbx_seq_one_letter_code
_entity_poly.pdbx_strand_id
1 'polypeptide(L)' 'MLVQYDKVFTADVKKAVVRQQIGDLTANAMNVMVGNGQLWFGVDENQDYYILAVNP' A
#
# COMPACT_ATOMS: atom_id res chain seq x y z
N MET A 1 16.96 8.88 -6.26
CA MET A 1 15.63 8.35 -6.61
C MET A 1 15.77 6.84 -6.80
N LEU A 2 14.93 6.03 -6.15
CA LEU A 2 14.98 4.57 -6.30
C LEU A 2 14.73 4.21 -7.78
N VAL A 3 15.72 3.65 -8.47
CA VAL A 3 15.66 3.33 -9.92
C VAL A 3 14.46 2.44 -10.27
N GLN A 4 13.93 1.69 -9.30
CA GLN A 4 12.80 0.79 -9.46
C GLN A 4 11.45 1.42 -9.09
N TYR A 5 11.43 2.64 -8.54
CA TYR A 5 10.19 3.23 -8.01
C TYR A 5 9.08 3.27 -9.06
N ASP A 6 9.36 3.77 -10.26
CA ASP A 6 8.33 3.86 -11.31
C ASP A 6 7.93 2.50 -11.90
N LYS A 7 8.73 1.45 -11.68
CA LYS A 7 8.38 0.07 -12.05
C LYS A 7 7.49 -0.62 -11.02
N VAL A 8 7.55 -0.17 -9.76
CA VAL A 8 6.78 -0.73 -8.65
C VAL A 8 5.52 0.11 -8.39
N PHE A 9 5.66 1.42 -8.29
CA PHE A 9 4.58 2.40 -8.21
C PHE A 9 4.17 2.84 -9.62
N THR A 10 3.57 1.91 -10.35
CA THR A 10 2.99 2.15 -11.68
C THR A 10 1.89 3.20 -11.61
N ALA A 11 1.46 3.69 -12.78
CA ALA A 11 0.34 4.62 -12.86
C ALA A 11 -0.95 4.04 -12.23
N ASP A 12 -1.14 2.73 -12.31
CA ASP A 12 -2.35 2.07 -11.82
C ASP A 12 -2.31 1.88 -10.30
N VAL A 13 -1.15 1.52 -9.72
CA VAL A 13 -0.95 1.57 -8.26
C VAL A 13 -1.23 2.98 -7.73
N LYS A 14 -0.63 4.02 -8.35
CA LYS A 14 -0.83 5.42 -7.94
C LYS A 14 -2.31 5.81 -7.99
N LYS A 15 -3.03 5.49 -9.07
CA LYS A 15 -4.47 5.77 -9.20
C LYS A 15 -5.29 5.05 -8.15
N ALA A 16 -4.97 3.78 -7.87
CA ALA A 16 -5.70 2.99 -6.90
C ALA A 16 -5.53 3.55 -5.47
N VAL A 17 -4.30 3.90 -5.09
CA VAL A 17 -3.99 4.51 -3.78
C VAL A 17 -4.66 5.88 -3.64
N VAL A 18 -4.59 6.75 -4.65
CA VAL A 18 -5.18 8.11 -4.59
C VAL A 18 -6.72 8.07 -4.46
N ARG A 19 -7.37 7.02 -4.96
CA ARG A 19 -8.82 6.84 -4.85
C ARG A 19 -9.26 6.22 -3.52
N GLN A 20 -8.33 5.75 -2.69
CA GLN A 20 -8.66 5.13 -1.41
C GLN A 20 -9.41 6.12 -0.50
N GLN A 21 -10.57 5.69 0.00
CA GLN A 21 -11.33 6.38 1.04
C GLN A 21 -11.12 5.66 2.38
N ILE A 22 -11.23 6.39 3.50
CA ILE A 22 -11.08 5.80 4.84
C ILE A 22 -12.14 4.71 5.08
N GLY A 23 -13.37 4.91 4.61
CA GLY A 23 -14.47 3.95 4.76
C GLY A 23 -14.25 2.63 4.01
N ASP A 24 -13.41 2.64 2.98
CA ASP A 24 -13.11 1.47 2.15
C ASP A 24 -11.77 0.82 2.53
N LEU A 25 -11.13 1.30 3.61
CA LEU A 25 -9.86 0.77 4.08
C LEU A 25 -10.08 -0.59 4.73
N THR A 26 -9.37 -1.61 4.24
CA THR A 26 -9.38 -2.92 4.90
C THR A 26 -8.15 -3.02 5.80
N ALA A 27 -8.37 -3.03 7.11
CA ALA A 27 -7.35 -3.29 8.11
C ALA A 27 -7.75 -4.51 8.94
N ASN A 28 -6.84 -5.45 9.11
CA ASN A 28 -7.04 -6.61 9.97
C ASN A 28 -5.81 -6.84 10.86
N ALA A 29 -5.88 -7.86 11.72
CA ALA A 29 -4.80 -8.20 12.64
C ALA A 29 -3.47 -8.55 11.94
N MET A 30 -3.48 -8.77 10.62
CA MET A 30 -2.29 -9.12 9.86
C MET A 30 -1.70 -7.89 9.17
N ASN A 31 -2.49 -7.07 8.46
CA ASN A 31 -1.99 -5.96 7.64
C ASN A 31 -3.08 -4.92 7.30
N VAL A 32 -2.65 -3.79 6.69
CA VAL A 32 -3.54 -2.78 6.10
C VAL A 32 -3.45 -2.82 4.57
N MET A 33 -4.59 -3.02 3.91
CA MET A 33 -4.72 -3.03 2.45
C MET A 33 -5.22 -1.67 1.94
N VAL A 34 -4.56 -1.15 0.91
CA VAL A 34 -4.87 0.13 0.27
C VAL A 34 -5.04 -0.05 -1.24
N GLY A 35 -5.95 0.74 -1.81
CA GLY A 35 -6.21 0.82 -3.22
C GLY A 35 -6.77 -0.46 -3.80
N ASN A 36 -7.62 -1.20 -3.08
CA ASN A 36 -8.16 -2.50 -3.52
C ASN A 36 -7.12 -3.62 -3.70
N GLY A 37 -6.04 -3.60 -2.91
CA GLY A 37 -5.01 -4.66 -2.91
C GLY A 37 -3.70 -4.29 -3.59
N GLN A 38 -3.59 -3.08 -4.11
CA GLN A 38 -2.44 -2.58 -4.86
C GLN A 38 -1.26 -2.24 -3.94
N LEU A 39 -1.54 -1.92 -2.67
CA LEU A 39 -0.53 -1.60 -1.68
C LEU A 39 -0.90 -2.22 -0.34
N TRP A 40 0.10 -2.84 0.31
CA TRP A 40 -0.05 -3.46 1.62
C TRP A 40 0.94 -2.87 2.60
N PHE A 41 0.45 -2.47 3.76
CA PHE A 41 1.28 -2.04 4.87
C PHE A 41 1.28 -3.09 5.97
N GLY A 42 2.49 -3.38 6.46
CA GLY A 42 2.70 -4.06 7.73
C GLY A 42 2.97 -3.04 8.83
N VAL A 43 2.85 -3.50 10.07
CA VAL A 43 3.21 -2.75 11.28
C VAL A 43 4.18 -3.62 12.07
N ASP A 44 5.30 -3.04 12.51
CA ASP A 44 6.25 -3.75 13.36
C ASP A 44 5.90 -3.60 14.86
N GLU A 45 6.72 -4.19 15.73
CA GLU A 45 6.49 -4.14 17.18
C GLU A 45 6.59 -2.71 17.76
N ASN A 46 7.26 -1.79 17.06
CA ASN A 46 7.39 -0.38 17.46
C ASN A 46 6.25 0.49 16.93
N GLN A 47 5.25 -0.11 16.27
CA GLN A 47 4.17 0.58 15.58
C GLN A 47 4.62 1.41 14.36
N ASP A 48 5.78 1.09 13.80
CA ASP A 48 6.23 1.69 12.55
C ASP A 48 5.56 1.00 11.36
N TYR A 49 5.01 1.81 10.46
CA TYR A 49 4.41 1.32 9.22
C TYR A 49 5.48 1.13 8.14
N TYR A 50 5.42 0.00 7.45
CA TYR A 50 6.26 -0.28 6.29
C TYR A 50 5.45 -0.86 5.14
N ILE A 51 5.92 -0.66 3.91
CA ILE A 51 5.31 -1.28 2.73
C ILE A 51 5.73 -2.76 2.70
N LEU A 52 4.76 -3.65 2.90
CA LEU A 52 4.96 -5.09 2.84
C LEU A 52 4.98 -5.58 1.39
N ALA A 53 4.05 -5.06 0.57
CA ALA A 53 3.92 -5.46 -0.83
C ALA A 53 3.31 -4.35 -1.69
N VAL A 54 3.68 -4.34 -2.97
CA VAL A 54 3.04 -3.56 -4.02
C VAL A 54 2.65 -4.52 -5.13
N ASN A 55 1.41 -4.42 -5.62
CA ASN A 55 0.90 -5.21 -6.74
C ASN A 55 0.81 -4.28 -7.98
N PRO A 56 1.83 -4.27 -8.85
CA PRO A 56 2.01 -3.27 -9.91
C PRO A 56 1.04 -3.35 -11.07
#